data_AF-A0A1H5WEF6-F1
#
_entry.id   AF-A0A1H5WEF6-F1
#
_cell.length_a   1.000
_cell.length_b   1.000
_cell.length_c   1.000
_cell.angle_alpha   90.00
_cell.angle_beta   90.00
_cell.angle_gamma   90.00
#
_symmetry.space_group_name_H-M   'P 1'
#
loop_
_entity.id
_entity.type
_entity.pdbx_description
1 polymer ?
#
loop_
_entity_poly.entity_id
_entity_poly.type
_entity_poly.pdbx_seq_one_letter_code
_entity_poly.pdbx_strand_id
1 'polypeptide(L)'
;MNRSDPPHSTPKVALVGLVAALAAVDLVLLVATTSRTELLRLLLAVGAFGVPFLGLILGLADRPLYAVGAVLSLPLAALYAYTGLLLPWTQLSFSLGQAGLELLLAVPVLGEPLATALFGGVTLGQATLRASFRYHYAIVALGVVGVAAAVARVGWRRSDFAPSGDSPGN
;
A
#
# COMPACT_ATOMS: atom_id res chain seq x y z
N MET A 1 -17.49 42.67 -4.91
CA MET A 1 -16.34 41.74 -4.97
C MET A 1 -16.70 40.50 -4.17
N ASN A 2 -17.14 39.43 -4.84
CA ASN A 2 -17.52 38.17 -4.20
C ASN A 2 -16.33 37.21 -4.30
N ARG A 3 -15.67 36.93 -3.16
CA ARG A 3 -14.54 36.02 -3.07
C ARG A 3 -15.13 34.61 -2.96
N SER A 4 -15.11 33.87 -4.06
CA SER A 4 -15.49 32.46 -4.08
C SER A 4 -14.42 31.64 -3.37
N ASP A 5 -14.69 31.24 -2.13
CA ASP A 5 -13.84 30.29 -1.40
C ASP A 5 -13.88 28.91 -2.08
N PRO A 6 -12.74 28.29 -2.44
CA PRO A 6 -12.74 26.98 -3.07
C PRO A 6 -13.03 25.87 -2.04
N PRO A 7 -13.78 24.82 -2.42
CA PRO A 7 -14.21 23.75 -1.52
C PRO A 7 -13.04 22.88 -1.05
N HIS A 8 -12.82 22.85 0.25
CA HIS A 8 -11.63 22.33 0.95
C HIS A 8 -11.59 20.78 1.06
N SER A 9 -12.35 20.07 0.24
CA SER A 9 -12.51 18.61 0.28
C SER A 9 -11.88 17.85 -0.89
N THR A 10 -11.42 18.55 -1.91
CA THR A 10 -10.93 17.98 -3.18
C THR A 10 -9.54 17.30 -3.13
N PRO A 11 -8.52 17.75 -2.37
CA PRO A 11 -7.17 17.18 -2.50
C PRO A 11 -7.05 15.79 -1.88
N LYS A 12 -7.79 15.51 -0.79
CA LYS A 12 -7.74 14.22 -0.09
C LYS A 12 -8.42 13.10 -0.89
N VAL A 13 -9.54 13.41 -1.55
CA VAL A 13 -10.27 12.45 -2.40
C VAL A 13 -9.49 12.18 -3.71
N ALA A 14 -8.86 13.22 -4.27
CA ALA A 14 -7.99 13.07 -5.44
C ALA A 14 -6.78 12.18 -5.13
N LEU A 15 -6.16 12.32 -3.95
CA LEU A 15 -5.05 11.48 -3.51
C LEU A 15 -5.46 10.00 -3.37
N VAL A 16 -6.60 9.73 -2.72
CA VAL A 16 -7.10 8.35 -2.57
C VAL A 16 -7.44 7.73 -3.92
N GLY A 17 -8.06 8.49 -4.83
CA GLY A 17 -8.33 8.04 -6.20
C GLY A 17 -7.05 7.76 -6.99
N LEU A 18 -6.02 8.59 -6.83
CA LEU A 18 -4.72 8.40 -7.44
C LEU A 18 -4.01 7.15 -6.91
N VAL A 19 -4.05 6.91 -5.60
CA VAL A 19 -3.49 5.70 -4.96
C VAL A 19 -4.22 4.44 -5.44
N ALA A 20 -5.55 4.47 -5.54
CA ALA A 20 -6.34 3.36 -6.05
C ALA A 20 -6.04 3.09 -7.54
N ALA A 21 -5.87 4.13 -8.36
CA ALA A 21 -5.50 4.01 -9.75
C ALA A 21 -4.08 3.44 -9.92
N LEU A 22 -3.12 3.89 -9.11
CA LEU A 22 -1.76 3.34 -9.08
C LEU A 22 -1.75 1.85 -8.71
N ALA A 23 -2.53 1.45 -7.71
CA ALA A 23 -2.65 0.05 -7.32
C ALA A 23 -3.35 -0.81 -8.40
N ALA A 24 -4.36 -0.27 -9.08
CA ALA A 24 -5.03 -0.96 -10.18
C ALA A 24 -4.12 -1.11 -11.41
N VAL A 25 -3.34 -0.08 -11.73
CA VAL A 25 -2.34 -0.13 -12.80
C VAL A 25 -1.25 -1.14 -12.47
N ASP A 26 -0.78 -1.19 -11.22
CA ASP A 26 0.18 -2.20 -10.77
C ASP A 26 -0.37 -3.63 -10.90
N LEU A 27 -1.64 -3.84 -10.57
CA LEU A 27 -2.34 -5.12 -10.75
C LEU A 27 -2.47 -5.52 -12.23
N VAL A 28 -2.72 -4.56 -13.14
CA VAL A 28 -2.78 -4.81 -14.58
C VAL A 28 -1.39 -5.14 -15.15
N LEU A 29 -0.35 -4.47 -14.66
CA LEU A 29 1.04 -4.71 -15.07
C LEU A 29 1.61 -6.02 -14.52
N LEU A 30 0.97 -6.64 -13.52
CA LEU A 30 1.29 -7.99 -13.07
C LEU A 30 1.17 -9.04 -14.19
N VAL A 31 0.32 -8.79 -15.20
CA VAL A 31 0.04 -9.72 -16.31
C VAL A 31 0.97 -9.49 -17.52
N ALA A 32 1.64 -8.33 -17.62
CA ALA A 32 2.48 -7.99 -18.78
C ALA A 32 3.97 -8.25 -18.48
N THR A 33 4.55 -9.28 -19.10
CA THR A 33 5.94 -9.76 -18.85
C THR A 33 6.93 -9.31 -19.92
N THR A 34 7.18 -8.01 -20.06
CA THR A 34 8.16 -7.46 -21.02
C THR A 34 9.25 -6.67 -20.26
N SER A 35 10.48 -6.59 -20.73
CA SER A 35 11.57 -5.85 -20.03
C SER A 35 11.26 -4.38 -19.72
N ARG A 36 10.38 -3.71 -20.51
CA ARG A 36 9.89 -2.35 -20.21
C ARG A 36 8.90 -2.30 -19.03
N THR A 37 8.14 -3.37 -18.77
CA THR A 37 7.14 -3.39 -17.71
C THR A 37 7.78 -3.59 -16.34
N GLU A 38 8.92 -4.27 -16.25
CA GLU A 38 9.68 -4.40 -14.99
C GLU A 38 10.20 -3.04 -14.48
N LEU A 39 10.73 -2.19 -15.37
CA LEU A 39 11.18 -0.84 -15.01
C LEU A 39 10.02 0.08 -14.60
N LEU A 40 8.89 -0.03 -15.30
CA LEU A 40 7.67 0.69 -14.94
C LEU A 40 7.13 0.24 -13.58
N ARG A 41 7.16 -1.06 -13.28
CA ARG A 41 6.77 -1.61 -11.98
C ARG A 41 7.72 -1.19 -10.87
N LEU A 42 9.03 -1.12 -11.13
CA LEU A 42 10.00 -0.54 -10.20
C LEU A 42 9.73 0.95 -9.94
N LEU A 43 9.47 1.73 -11.00
CA LEU A 43 9.11 3.14 -10.86
C LEU A 43 7.81 3.34 -10.08
N LEU A 44 6.79 2.50 -10.33
CA LEU A 44 5.51 2.52 -9.62
C LEU A 44 5.68 2.10 -8.16
N ALA A 45 6.46 1.06 -7.89
CA ALA A 45 6.79 0.60 -6.54
C ALA A 45 7.53 1.68 -5.73
N VAL A 46 8.55 2.31 -6.33
CA VAL A 46 9.32 3.39 -5.71
C VAL A 46 8.46 4.65 -5.53
N GLY A 47 7.61 4.97 -6.52
CA GLY A 47 6.65 6.07 -6.44
C GLY A 47 5.61 5.85 -5.34
N ALA A 48 5.07 4.64 -5.21
CA ALA A 48 4.12 4.26 -4.16
C ALA A 48 4.76 4.34 -2.76
N PHE A 49 6.04 3.99 -2.63
CA PHE A 49 6.80 4.16 -1.40
C PHE A 49 6.94 5.63 -0.98
N GLY A 50 6.97 6.55 -1.95
CA GLY A 50 7.03 8.00 -1.69
C GLY A 50 5.70 8.62 -1.21
N VAL A 51 4.55 7.97 -1.42
CA VAL A 51 3.22 8.51 -1.08
C VAL A 51 3.07 8.85 0.41
N PRO A 52 3.43 7.97 1.37
CA PRO A 52 3.32 8.31 2.78
C PRO A 52 4.36 9.36 3.22
N PHE A 53 5.54 9.42 2.61
CA PHE A 53 6.50 10.52 2.81
C PHE A 53 5.94 11.86 2.34
N LEU A 54 5.29 11.88 1.18
CA LEU A 54 4.63 13.06 0.65
C LEU A 54 3.47 13.51 1.56
N GLY A 55 2.73 12.55 2.13
CA GLY A 55 1.68 12.83 3.13
C GLY A 55 2.20 13.44 4.43
N LEU A 56 3.39 13.03 4.88
CA LEU A 56 4.08 13.64 6.03
C LEU A 56 4.64 15.03 5.69
N ILE A 57 5.30 15.19 4.54
CA ILE A 57 5.91 16.46 4.09
C ILE A 57 4.85 17.53 3.80
N LEU A 58 3.71 17.16 3.23
CA LEU A 58 2.59 18.07 2.95
C LEU A 58 1.78 18.47 4.19
N GLY A 59 2.15 18.00 5.39
CA GLY A 59 1.47 18.37 6.63
C GLY A 59 0.06 17.79 6.77
N LEU A 60 -0.32 16.74 6.03
CA LEU A 60 -1.63 16.08 6.24
C LEU A 60 -1.73 15.39 7.62
N ALA A 61 -0.60 15.29 8.34
CA ALA A 61 -0.45 14.61 9.62
C ALA A 61 -0.53 15.54 10.85
N ASP A 62 -1.31 16.63 10.79
CA ASP A 62 -1.49 17.60 11.89
C ASP A 62 -1.97 16.98 13.23
N ARG A 63 -2.47 15.73 13.21
CA ARG A 63 -2.79 14.97 14.44
C ARG A 63 -1.84 13.79 14.61
N PRO A 64 -1.41 13.50 15.86
CA PRO A 64 -0.43 12.43 16.15
C PRO A 64 -0.90 11.06 15.64
N LEU A 65 -2.21 10.80 15.62
CA LEU A 65 -2.80 9.58 15.05
C LEU A 65 -2.49 9.39 13.55
N TYR A 66 -2.50 10.46 12.76
CA TYR A 66 -2.20 10.38 11.33
C TYR A 66 -0.70 10.20 11.05
N ALA A 67 0.16 10.81 11.88
CA ALA A 67 1.61 10.61 11.80
C ALA A 67 1.99 9.15 12.11
N VAL A 68 1.40 8.58 13.17
CA VAL A 68 1.60 7.16 13.52
C VAL A 68 1.09 6.24 12.41
N GLY A 69 -0.10 6.51 11.86
CA GLY A 69 -0.62 5.75 10.73
C GLY A 69 0.29 5.82 9.49
N ALA A 70 0.82 7.01 9.17
CA ALA A 70 1.75 7.19 8.06
C ALA A 70 3.03 6.36 8.28
N VAL A 71 3.69 6.51 9.43
CA VAL A 71 4.92 5.77 9.76
C VAL A 71 4.70 4.26 9.74
N LEU A 72 3.58 3.76 10.28
CA LEU A 72 3.26 2.33 10.27
C LEU A 72 2.96 1.80 8.87
N SER A 73 2.42 2.62 7.97
CA SER A 73 2.12 2.20 6.59
C SER A 73 3.35 2.06 5.70
N LEU A 74 4.46 2.77 6.00
CA LEU A 74 5.71 2.69 5.24
C LEU A 74 6.23 1.24 5.07
N PRO A 75 6.49 0.49 6.16
CA PRO A 75 7.03 -0.86 6.04
C PRO A 75 6.05 -1.82 5.36
N LEU A 76 4.74 -1.65 5.55
CA LEU A 76 3.72 -2.47 4.87
C LEU A 76 3.70 -2.21 3.36
N ALA A 77 3.77 -0.94 2.94
CA ALA A 77 3.80 -0.58 1.52
C ALA A 77 5.08 -1.08 0.83
N ALA A 78 6.23 -0.96 1.51
CA ALA A 78 7.50 -1.49 1.03
C ALA A 78 7.44 -3.01 0.85
N LEU A 79 6.94 -3.73 1.86
CA LEU A 79 6.81 -5.19 1.81
C LEU A 79 5.83 -5.64 0.73
N TYR A 80 4.70 -4.94 0.57
CA TYR A 80 3.73 -5.21 -0.50
C TYR A 80 4.34 -5.06 -1.90
N ALA A 81 5.02 -3.94 -2.15
CA ALA A 81 5.66 -3.67 -3.43
C ALA A 81 6.79 -4.66 -3.73
N TYR A 82 7.65 -4.93 -2.74
CA TYR A 82 8.76 -5.86 -2.89
C TYR A 82 8.31 -7.29 -3.14
N THR A 83 7.32 -7.78 -2.37
CA THR A 83 6.76 -9.11 -2.60
C THR A 83 6.07 -9.21 -3.96
N GLY A 84 5.36 -8.17 -4.40
CA GLY A 84 4.75 -8.10 -5.73
C GLY A 84 5.77 -8.13 -6.88
N LEU A 85 6.98 -7.59 -6.67
CA LEU A 85 8.09 -7.68 -7.61
C LEU A 85 8.74 -9.08 -7.66
N LEU A 86 8.66 -9.84 -6.57
CA LEU A 86 9.17 -11.22 -6.50
C LEU A 86 8.23 -12.23 -7.16
N LEU A 87 6.92 -12.00 -7.16
CA LEU A 87 5.91 -12.93 -7.69
C LEU A 87 6.11 -13.35 -9.16
N PRO A 88 6.50 -12.46 -10.09
CA PRO A 88 6.78 -12.83 -11.48
C PRO A 88 7.92 -13.84 -11.66
N TRP A 89 8.81 -13.94 -10.66
CA TRP A 89 9.94 -14.87 -10.61
C TRP A 89 10.80 -14.88 -11.89
N THR A 90 11.05 -13.69 -12.44
CA THR A 90 11.96 -13.50 -13.59
C THR A 90 13.42 -13.44 -13.12
N GLN A 91 14.37 -13.45 -14.06
CA GLN A 91 15.81 -13.31 -13.76
C GLN A 91 16.13 -12.00 -13.02
N LEU A 92 15.43 -10.92 -13.36
CA LEU A 92 15.57 -9.63 -12.69
C LEU A 92 14.99 -9.70 -11.27
N SER A 93 13.78 -10.25 -11.11
CA SER A 93 13.18 -10.47 -9.79
C SER A 93 14.05 -11.33 -8.89
N PHE A 94 14.66 -12.39 -9.43
CA PHE A 94 15.57 -13.26 -8.69
C PHE A 94 16.83 -12.51 -8.24
N SER A 95 17.44 -11.72 -9.14
CA SER A 95 18.63 -10.92 -8.82
C SER A 95 18.35 -9.88 -7.73
N LEU A 96 17.19 -9.21 -7.79
CA LEU A 96 16.74 -8.28 -6.73
C LEU A 96 16.40 -8.98 -5.42
N GLY A 97 15.80 -10.17 -5.52
CA GLY A 97 15.59 -11.06 -4.39
C GLY A 97 16.90 -11.37 -3.68
N GLN A 98 17.93 -11.67 -4.47
CA GLN A 98 19.21 -12.12 -3.94
C GLN A 98 19.97 -10.97 -3.28
N ALA A 99 19.98 -9.78 -3.91
CA ALA A 99 20.50 -8.58 -3.28
C ALA A 99 19.78 -8.25 -1.96
N GLY A 100 18.45 -8.41 -1.91
CA GLY A 100 17.68 -8.21 -0.67
C GLY A 100 18.04 -9.22 0.42
N LEU A 101 18.17 -10.50 0.07
CA LEU A 101 18.58 -11.55 0.98
C LEU A 101 20.00 -11.32 1.54
N GLU A 102 20.94 -10.93 0.68
CA GLU A 102 22.32 -10.61 1.07
C GLU A 102 22.36 -9.40 2.02
N LEU A 103 21.56 -8.37 1.78
CA LEU A 103 21.42 -7.22 2.69
C LEU A 103 20.88 -7.61 4.06
N LEU A 104 19.93 -8.55 4.13
CA LEU A 104 19.43 -9.07 5.39
C LEU A 104 20.51 -9.87 6.12
N LEU A 105 21.19 -10.77 5.43
CA LEU A 105 22.26 -11.59 5.99
C LEU A 105 23.47 -10.76 6.46
N ALA A 106 23.67 -9.57 5.89
CA ALA A 106 24.68 -8.62 6.33
C ALA A 106 24.38 -8.02 7.73
N VAL A 107 23.16 -8.15 8.25
CA VAL A 107 22.81 -7.70 9.61
C VAL A 107 23.33 -8.73 10.63
N PRO A 108 24.26 -8.35 11.52
CA PRO A 108 24.78 -9.26 12.53
C PRO A 108 23.67 -9.67 13.52
N VAL A 109 23.69 -10.94 13.95
CA VAL A 109 22.76 -11.56 14.92
C VAL A 109 21.32 -11.75 14.41
N LEU A 110 20.77 -10.82 13.62
CA LEU A 110 19.38 -10.87 13.15
C LEU A 110 19.22 -11.31 11.69
N GLY A 111 20.31 -11.43 10.92
CA GLY A 111 20.22 -11.70 9.48
C GLY A 111 19.55 -13.02 9.11
N GLU A 112 20.00 -14.15 9.68
CA GLU A 112 19.39 -15.47 9.46
C GLU A 112 17.91 -15.56 9.87
N PRO A 113 17.50 -15.12 11.07
CA PRO A 113 16.09 -15.20 11.45
C PRO A 113 15.21 -14.28 10.59
N LEU A 114 15.70 -13.09 10.19
CA LEU A 114 14.96 -12.20 9.30
C LEU A 114 14.85 -12.78 7.87
N ALA A 115 15.93 -13.34 7.35
CA ALA A 115 15.94 -14.01 6.05
C ALA A 115 14.99 -15.21 6.03
N THR A 116 15.00 -16.00 7.09
CA THR A 116 14.10 -17.14 7.24
C THR A 116 12.64 -16.71 7.37
N ALA A 117 12.36 -15.63 8.10
CA ALA A 117 11.01 -15.11 8.24
C ALA A 117 10.46 -14.59 6.89
N LEU A 118 11.24 -13.77 6.19
CA LEU A 118 10.78 -13.08 4.98
C LEU A 118 10.86 -13.94 3.72
N PHE A 119 11.95 -14.69 3.55
CA PHE A 119 12.21 -15.49 2.35
C PHE A 119 12.03 -17.00 2.56
N GLY A 120 11.76 -17.46 3.79
CA GLY A 120 11.58 -18.88 4.08
C GLY A 120 12.90 -19.68 4.20
N GLY A 121 14.06 -19.01 4.16
CA GLY A 121 15.37 -19.61 4.34
C GLY A 121 16.51 -18.64 4.01
N VAL A 122 17.75 -19.13 4.09
CA VAL A 122 18.98 -18.40 3.72
C VAL A 122 19.34 -18.52 2.23
N THR A 123 18.50 -19.20 1.45
CA THR A 123 18.62 -19.33 0.00
C THR A 123 17.26 -19.11 -0.66
N LEU A 124 17.27 -18.47 -1.83
CA LEU A 124 16.05 -18.22 -2.58
C LEU A 124 15.58 -19.48 -3.30
N GLY A 125 14.28 -19.73 -3.22
CA GLY A 125 13.67 -20.85 -3.92
C GLY A 125 12.15 -20.87 -3.80
N GLN A 126 11.57 -22.06 -3.92
CA GLN A 126 10.10 -22.23 -3.85
C GLN A 126 9.50 -21.80 -2.50
N ALA A 127 10.25 -21.95 -1.41
CA ALA A 127 9.85 -21.45 -0.10
C ALA A 127 9.64 -19.92 -0.11
N THR A 128 10.53 -19.21 -0.80
CA THR A 128 10.46 -17.76 -0.98
C THR A 128 9.25 -17.34 -1.78
N LEU A 129 8.99 -17.99 -2.91
CA LEU A 129 7.84 -17.66 -3.75
C LEU A 129 6.52 -17.83 -2.96
N ARG A 130 6.41 -18.89 -2.17
CA ARG A 130 5.27 -19.13 -1.27
C ARG A 130 5.19 -18.08 -0.15
N ALA A 131 6.33 -17.67 0.41
CA ALA A 131 6.37 -16.60 1.41
C ALA A 131 5.91 -15.26 0.82
N SER A 132 6.45 -14.84 -0.32
CA SER A 132 6.07 -13.63 -1.04
C SER A 132 4.58 -13.63 -1.39
N PHE A 133 4.04 -14.75 -1.88
CA PHE A 133 2.60 -14.86 -2.16
C PHE A 133 1.75 -14.65 -0.90
N ARG A 134 2.11 -15.30 0.23
CA ARG A 134 1.39 -15.15 1.51
C ARG A 134 1.43 -13.71 2.01
N TYR A 135 2.61 -13.08 2.02
CA TYR A 135 2.77 -11.70 2.49
C TYR A 135 2.02 -10.71 1.59
N HIS A 136 2.14 -10.85 0.28
CA HIS A 136 1.47 -9.96 -0.67
C HIS A 136 -0.05 -10.00 -0.50
N TYR A 137 -0.65 -11.18 -0.50
CA TYR A 137 -2.11 -11.33 -0.32
C TYR A 137 -2.59 -10.92 1.07
N ALA A 138 -1.81 -11.18 2.12
CA ALA A 138 -2.16 -10.76 3.48
C ALA A 138 -2.25 -9.23 3.60
N ILE A 139 -1.32 -8.50 2.98
CA ILE A 139 -1.31 -7.03 3.00
C ILE A 139 -2.47 -6.48 2.16
N VAL A 140 -2.76 -7.07 1.00
CA VAL A 140 -3.94 -6.69 0.20
C VAL A 140 -5.23 -6.88 1.00
N ALA A 141 -5.39 -8.03 1.66
CA ALA A 141 -6.57 -8.32 2.46
C ALA A 141 -6.74 -7.30 3.61
N LEU A 142 -5.66 -6.99 4.33
CA LEU A 142 -5.67 -5.96 5.36
C LEU A 142 -6.04 -4.58 4.80
N GLY A 143 -5.50 -4.21 3.64
CA GLY A 143 -5.81 -2.96 2.96
C GLY A 143 -7.29 -2.86 2.59
N VAL A 144 -7.85 -3.91 1.99
CA VAL A 144 -9.27 -3.98 1.62
C VAL A 144 -10.17 -3.89 2.85
N VAL A 145 -9.87 -4.63 3.92
CA VAL A 145 -10.63 -4.57 5.19
C VAL A 145 -10.55 -3.17 5.80
N GLY A 146 -9.37 -2.54 5.79
CA GLY A 146 -9.19 -1.17 6.29
C GLY A 146 -10.03 -0.15 5.52
N VAL A 147 -10.04 -0.24 4.18
CA VAL A 147 -10.89 0.61 3.32
C VAL A 147 -12.36 0.36 3.58
N ALA A 148 -12.79 -0.90 3.65
CA ALA A 148 -14.18 -1.27 3.94
C ALA A 148 -14.65 -0.72 5.30
N ALA A 149 -13.82 -0.83 6.34
CA ALA A 149 -14.09 -0.28 7.66
C ALA A 149 -14.19 1.25 7.65
N ALA A 150 -13.32 1.93 6.89
CA ALA A 150 -13.38 3.38 6.72
C ALA A 150 -14.67 3.82 6.02
N VAL A 151 -15.05 3.12 4.94
CA VAL A 151 -16.31 3.36 4.21
C VAL A 151 -17.52 3.13 5.10
N ALA A 152 -17.56 2.03 5.86
CA ALA A 152 -18.64 1.73 6.80
C ALA A 152 -18.75 2.82 7.89
N ARG A 153 -17.63 3.28 8.44
CA ARG A 153 -17.59 4.35 9.44
C ARG A 153 -18.07 5.70 8.90
N VAL A 154 -17.78 6.02 7.63
CA VAL A 154 -18.28 7.24 6.98
C VAL A 154 -19.77 7.10 6.65
N GLY A 155 -20.21 5.93 6.19
CA GLY A 155 -21.62 5.64 5.90
C GLY A 155 -22.51 5.72 7.13
N TRP A 156 -22.09 5.16 8.26
CA TRP A 156 -22.83 5.21 9.52
C TRP A 156 -23.03 6.63 10.05
N ARG A 157 -22.02 7.50 9.93
CA ARG A 157 -22.16 8.91 10.34
C ARG A 157 -23.16 9.70 9.50
N ARG A 158 -23.57 9.20 8.33
CA ARG A 158 -24.57 9.84 7.46
C ARG A 158 -25.99 9.38 7.76
N SER A 159 -26.19 8.16 8.27
CA SER A 159 -27.51 7.62 8.62
C SER A 159 -28.09 8.18 9.93
N ASP A 160 -27.27 8.80 10.77
CA ASP A 160 -27.72 9.45 12.03
C ASP A 160 -28.48 10.79 11.79
N PHE A 161 -28.65 11.22 10.54
CA PHE A 161 -29.32 12.47 10.15
C PHE A 161 -30.55 12.26 9.23
N ALA A 162 -31.32 11.19 9.44
CA ALA A 162 -32.67 11.13 8.88
C ALA A 162 -33.65 11.78 9.88
N PRO A 163 -34.30 12.92 9.55
CA PRO A 163 -35.38 13.44 10.36
C PRO A 163 -36.52 12.42 10.39
N SER A 164 -36.85 11.91 11.57
CA SER A 164 -38.09 11.19 11.80
C SER A 164 -39.23 12.20 11.98
N GLY A 165 -40.19 12.21 11.07
CA GLY A 165 -41.37 13.10 11.06
C GLY A 165 -41.32 14.02 9.83
N ASP A 166 -42.32 14.05 8.95
CA ASP A 166 -43.74 14.14 9.29
C ASP A 166 -44.61 13.30 8.33
N SER A 167 -45.47 12.46 8.89
CA SER A 167 -46.66 11.99 8.17
C SER A 167 -47.67 13.14 8.13
N PRO A 168 -48.23 13.52 6.97
CA PRO A 168 -49.26 14.53 6.91
C PRO A 168 -50.52 13.97 7.60
N GLY A 169 -50.75 14.42 8.83
CA GLY A 169 -51.94 14.12 9.61
C GLY A 169 -53.05 15.10 9.29
N ASN A 170 -54.20 14.53 8.92
CA ASN A 170 -55.58 15.04 8.84
C ASN A 170 -55.91 16.29 7.99
#